data_AF-A0A7C5ZCE9-F1
#
_entry.id   AF-A0A7C5ZCE9-F1
#
_cell.length_a   1.000
_cell.length_b   1.000
_cell.length_c   1.000
_cell.angle_alpha   90.00
_cell.angle_beta   90.00
_cell.angle_gamma   90.00
#
_symmetry.space_group_name_H-M   'P 1'
#
loop_
_entity.id
_entity.type
_entity.pdbx_description
1 polymer ?
#
loop_
_entity_poly.entity_id
_entity_poly.type
_entity_poly.pdbx_seq_one_letter_code
_entity_poly.pdbx_strand_id
1 'polypeptide(L)' 'MIIFDLDGTLADTLPDAAAGINAACKEMKYPPMDLLKTAAVPN' A
#
# COMPACT_ATOMS: atom_id res chain seq x y z
N MET A 1 -25.41 14.07 0.69
CA MET A 1 -24.48 13.33 -0.19
C MET A 1 -23.28 12.95 0.66
N ILE A 2 -22.87 11.68 0.66
CA ILE A 2 -21.71 11.20 1.42
C ILE A 2 -20.71 10.64 0.40
N ILE A 3 -19.43 10.99 0.57
CA ILE A 3 -18.33 10.52 -0.26
C ILE A 3 -17.49 9.57 0.59
N PHE A 4 -17.17 8.41 0.03
CA PHE A 4 -16.30 7.43 0.65
C PHE A 4 -14.97 7.38 -0.09
N ASP A 5 -13.91 7.24 0.68
CA ASP A 5 -12.60 6.87 0.16
C ASP A 5 -12.62 5.41 -0.32
N LEU A 6 -11.71 5.05 -1.22
CA LEU A 6 -11.63 3.70 -1.75
C LEU A 6 -10.71 2.83 -0.89
N ASP A 7 -9.43 3.20 -0.84
CA ASP A 7 -8.38 2.37 -0.26
C ASP A 7 -8.48 2.35 1.27
N GLY A 8 -8.55 1.16 1.86
CA GLY A 8 -8.70 0.98 3.31
C GLY A 8 -10.07 1.38 3.88
N THR A 9 -10.96 1.96 3.08
CA THR A 9 -12.34 2.29 3.49
C THR A 9 -13.36 1.36 2.82
N LEU A 10 -13.33 1.25 1.49
CA LEU A 10 -14.23 0.38 0.72
C LEU A 10 -13.55 -0.90 0.23
N ALA A 11 -12.24 -0.85 0.00
CA ALA A 11 -11.46 -1.98 -0.50
C ALA A 11 -10.13 -2.11 0.26
N ASP A 12 -9.78 -3.34 0.64
CA ASP A 12 -8.43 -3.66 1.11
C ASP A 12 -7.50 -3.83 -0.09
N THR A 13 -6.84 -2.75 -0.46
CA THR A 13 -5.91 -2.68 -1.59
C THR A 13 -4.45 -2.77 -1.17
N LEU A 14 -4.16 -2.95 0.13
CA LEU A 14 -2.80 -2.94 0.67
C LEU A 14 -1.88 -4.00 0.02
N PRO A 15 -2.32 -5.26 -0.22
CA PRO A 15 -1.46 -6.26 -0.87
C PRO A 15 -1.09 -5.87 -2.31
N ASP A 16 -2.05 -5.37 -3.07
CA ASP A 16 -1.87 -4.98 -4.47
C ASP A 16 -1.02 -3.71 -4.59
N ALA A 17 -1.27 -2.72 -3.73
CA ALA A 17 -0.46 -1.52 -3.63
C ALA A 17 0.99 -1.86 -3.26
N ALA A 18 1.20 -2.77 -2.32
CA ALA A 18 2.55 -3.22 -1.95
C ALA A 18 3.29 -3.91 -3.10
N ALA A 19 2.59 -4.73 -3.90
CA ALA A 19 3.18 -5.36 -5.08
C ALA A 19 3.56 -4.31 -6.14
N GLY A 20 2.65 -3.38 -6.45
CA GLY A 20 2.89 -2.32 -7.44
C GLY A 20 4.02 -1.37 -7.05
N ILE A 21 4.04 -0.94 -5.79
CA ILE A 21 5.09 -0.06 -5.25
C ILE A 21 6.45 -0.76 -5.29
N ASN A 22 6.54 -2.03 -4.87
CA ASN A 22 7.80 -2.76 -4.90
C ASN A 22 8.32 -3.00 -6.33
N ALA A 23 7.42 -3.20 -7.29
CA ALA A 23 7.80 -3.26 -8.71
C ALA A 23 8.40 -1.93 -9.18
N ALA A 24 7.79 -0.80 -8.83
CA ALA A 24 8.31 0.53 -9.14
C ALA A 24 9.64 0.82 -8.44
N CYS A 25 9.79 0.47 -7.16
CA CYS A 25 11.06 0.59 -6.42
C CYS A 25 12.19 -0.17 -7.13
N LYS A 26 11.91 -1.39 -7.59
CA LYS A 26 12.89 -2.20 -8.34
C LYS A 26 13.34 -1.51 -9.63
N GLU A 27 12.40 -0.95 -10.40
CA GLU A 27 12.71 -0.22 -11.64
C GLU A 27 13.60 1.02 -11.38
N MET A 28 13.31 1.72 -10.28
CA MET A 28 14.01 2.93 -9.87
C MET A 28 15.28 2.67 -9.05
N LYS A 29 15.67 1.40 -8.84
CA LYS A 29 16.82 0.98 -8.02
C LYS A 29 16.74 1.43 -6.56
N TYR A 30 15.53 1.57 -6.02
CA TYR A 30 15.29 1.74 -4.59
C TYR A 30 15.13 0.38 -3.89
N PRO A 31 15.47 0.30 -2.59
CA PRO A 31 15.16 -0.88 -1.79
C PRO A 31 13.64 -1.11 -1.71
N PRO A 32 13.19 -2.36 -1.59
CA PRO A 32 11.77 -2.68 -1.43
C PRO A 32 11.22 -2.08 -0.12
N MET A 33 9.96 -1.68 -0.14
CA MET A 33 9.22 -1.21 1.03
C MET A 33 8.41 -2.34 1.65
N ASP A 34 8.58 -2.55 2.96
CA ASP A 34 7.82 -3.50 3.75
C ASP A 34 6.53 -2.86 4.28
N LEU A 35 5.59 -2.61 3.37
CA LEU A 35 4.33 -1.92 3.67
C LEU A 35 3.39 -2.77 4.52
N LEU A 36 3.45 -4.10 4.39
CA LEU A 36 2.62 -5.04 5.16
C LEU A 36 3.03 -5.07 6.64
N LYS A 37 4.33 -4.95 6.93
CA LYS A 37 4.83 -4.87 8.31
C LYS A 37 4.58 -3.49 8.94
N THR A 38 4.61 -2.44 8.14
CA THR A 38 4.45 -1.05 8.63
C THR A 38 2.98 -0.73 8.96
N ALA A 39 2.03 -1.28 8.19
CA ALA A 39 0.60 -1.10 8.44
C ALA A 39 0.07 -1.87 9.68
N ALA A 40 0.82 -2.86 10.17
CA ALA A 40 0.46 -3.67 11.33
C ALA A 40 0.81 -3.03 12.68
N VAL A 41 1.39 -1.83 12.70
CA VAL A 41 1.67 -1.07 13.94
C VAL A 41 0.47 -0.15 14.22
N PRO A 42 -0.40 -0.46 15.19
CA PRO A 42 -1.41 0.48 15.64
C PRO A 42 -0.72 1.66 16.32
N ASN A 43 -1.03 2.88 15.89
CA ASN A 43 -0.82 4.09 16.68
C ASN A 43 -1.81 4.12 17.85
#